data_AF-A0A1W9NAW6-F1
#
_entry.id   AF-A0A1W9NAW6-F1
#
_cell.length_a   1.000
_cell.length_b   1.000
_cell.length_c   1.000
_cell.angle_alpha   90.00
_cell.angle_beta   90.00
_cell.angle_gamma   90.00
#
_symmetry.space_group_name_H-M   'P 1'
#
loop_
_entity.id
_entity.type
_entity.pdbx_description
1 polymer ?
#
loop_
_entity_poly.entity_id
_entity_poly.type
_entity_poly.pdbx_seq_one_letter_code
_entity_poly.pdbx_strand_id
1 'polypeptide(L)'
;ALKLRTIFTNILNYFGKKNAFDRLLKYLHELEYNFMKEDSAGYESFQTSEKEDEMSQLFISDMIQKSMAQGREEGIMQGMEKGIMQGMEKGIMQGMEKGIMQGMEKGRMQGREEGREEGREEGREEGREQGIHQTAKNLRDTGISMDIISKSTGLTAEEIQRL
;
A
#
# COMPACT_ATOMS: atom_id res chain seq x y z
N ALA A 1 -18.41 -1.30 41.74
CA ALA A 1 -17.88 -1.19 40.36
C ALA A 1 -17.33 0.21 40.02
N LEU A 2 -18.15 1.29 40.07
CA LEU A 2 -17.71 2.64 39.69
C LEU A 2 -16.57 3.21 40.55
N LYS A 3 -16.58 2.96 41.87
CA LYS A 3 -15.55 3.47 42.81
C LYS A 3 -14.16 2.87 42.57
N LEU A 4 -14.08 1.58 42.27
CA LEU A 4 -12.80 0.90 41.98
C LEU A 4 -12.17 1.41 40.68
N ARG A 5 -12.98 1.65 39.65
CA ARG A 5 -12.51 2.21 38.38
C ARG A 5 -11.92 3.60 38.56
N THR A 6 -12.57 4.48 39.32
CA THR A 6 -12.08 5.83 39.63
C THR A 6 -10.79 5.81 40.44
N ILE A 7 -10.69 4.91 41.42
CA ILE A 7 -9.46 4.72 42.22
C ILE A 7 -8.31 4.25 41.31
N PHE A 8 -8.56 3.26 40.46
CA PHE A 8 -7.56 2.73 39.54
C PHE A 8 -7.07 3.77 38.52
N THR A 9 -7.99 4.58 37.98
CA THR A 9 -7.67 5.67 37.05
C THR A 9 -6.87 6.79 37.73
N ASN A 10 -7.21 7.16 38.96
CA ASN A 10 -6.46 8.18 39.71
C ASN A 10 -5.05 7.70 40.07
N ILE A 11 -4.89 6.42 40.40
CA ILE A 11 -3.59 5.82 40.71
C ILE A 11 -2.71 5.76 39.45
N LEU A 12 -3.25 5.32 38.32
CA LEU A 12 -2.52 5.30 37.04
C LEU A 12 -2.11 6.71 36.57
N ASN A 13 -2.92 7.73 36.86
CA ASN A 13 -2.60 9.13 36.54
C ASN A 13 -1.56 9.74 37.48
N TYR A 14 -1.54 9.36 38.76
CA TYR A 14 -0.57 9.85 39.74
C TYR A 14 0.84 9.29 39.49
N PHE A 15 0.95 8.06 38.97
CA PHE A 15 2.22 7.38 38.72
C PHE A 15 2.55 7.34 37.21
N GLY A 16 2.95 8.48 36.65
CA GLY A 16 3.43 8.61 35.26
C GLY A 16 4.54 7.60 34.89
N LYS A 17 4.39 6.94 33.75
CA LYS A 17 5.12 5.74 33.30
C LYS A 17 6.65 5.85 33.26
N LYS A 18 7.30 5.26 34.27
CA LYS A 18 8.35 4.20 34.25
C LYS A 18 8.58 3.93 35.75
N ASN A 19 8.41 2.70 36.21
CA ASN A 19 8.34 2.33 37.64
C ASN A 19 6.98 2.64 38.31
N ALA A 20 5.89 2.75 37.53
CA ALA A 20 4.55 2.90 38.08
C ALA A 20 4.04 1.59 38.70
N PHE A 21 4.41 0.46 38.10
CA PHE A 21 4.05 -0.88 38.56
C PHE A 21 4.70 -1.24 39.89
N ASP A 22 6.01 -1.02 40.04
CA ASP A 22 6.74 -1.32 41.29
C ASP A 22 6.24 -0.46 42.46
N ARG A 23 5.84 0.78 42.18
CA ARG A 23 5.28 1.70 43.19
C ARG A 23 3.83 1.35 43.56
N LEU A 24 3.03 0.89 42.58
CA LEU A 24 1.72 0.32 42.84
C LEU A 24 1.83 -0.94 43.71
N LEU A 25 2.78 -1.83 43.42
CA LEU A 25 3.02 -3.05 44.17
C LEU A 25 3.36 -2.76 45.63
N LYS A 26 4.27 -1.80 45.87
CA LYS A 26 4.68 -1.41 47.21
C LYS A 26 3.52 -0.83 48.01
N TYR A 27 2.68 -0.01 47.37
CA TYR A 27 1.52 0.61 48.02
C TYR A 27 0.39 -0.38 48.33
N LEU A 28 0.15 -1.35 47.43
CA LEU A 28 -0.82 -2.43 47.69
C LEU A 28 -0.36 -3.32 48.85
N HIS A 29 0.92 -3.69 48.90
CA HIS A 29 1.52 -4.40 50.04
C HIS A 29 1.36 -3.63 51.36
N GLU A 30 1.60 -2.31 51.36
CA GLU A 30 1.44 -1.47 52.56
C GLU A 30 -0.04 -1.36 53.00
N LEU A 31 -0.98 -1.32 52.06
CA LEU A 31 -2.41 -1.30 52.39
C LEU A 31 -2.88 -2.62 53.00
N GLU A 32 -2.45 -3.75 52.45
CA GLU A 32 -2.82 -5.09 52.92
C GLU A 32 -2.22 -5.37 54.31
N TYR A 33 -0.95 -5.01 54.51
CA TYR A 33 -0.28 -5.11 55.81
C TYR A 33 -0.96 -4.29 56.91
N ASN A 34 -1.40 -3.06 56.59
CA ASN A 34 -2.06 -2.20 57.57
C ASN A 34 -3.49 -2.64 57.87
N PHE A 35 -4.20 -3.23 56.91
CA PHE A 35 -5.57 -3.73 57.11
C PHE A 35 -5.60 -4.97 58.02
N MET A 36 -4.55 -5.80 57.99
CA MET A 36 -4.47 -7.04 58.78
C MET A 36 -3.97 -6.84 60.22
N LYS A 37 -3.34 -5.70 60.51
CA LYS A 37 -2.80 -5.40 61.86
C LYS A 37 -3.87 -4.97 62.85
N GLU A 38 -5.06 -4.62 62.38
CA GLU A 38 -6.18 -4.22 63.25
C GLU A 38 -6.95 -5.41 63.86
N ASP A 39 -6.75 -6.64 63.37
CA ASP A 39 -7.43 -7.83 63.88
C ASP A 39 -6.47 -8.95 64.32
N SER A 40 -6.48 -9.21 65.63
CA SER A 40 -6.13 -10.46 66.32
C SER A 40 -4.69 -10.71 66.83
N ALA A 41 -4.67 -11.19 68.07
CA ALA A 41 -3.52 -11.46 68.92
C ALA A 41 -2.75 -12.71 68.49
N GLY A 42 -1.42 -12.61 68.51
CA GLY A 42 -0.51 -13.66 68.10
C GLY A 42 -0.46 -14.86 69.05
N TYR A 43 -0.73 -16.05 68.49
CA TYR A 43 0.13 -17.24 68.62
C TYR A 43 -0.31 -18.39 67.70
N GLU A 44 -1.54 -18.38 67.16
CA GLU A 44 -1.93 -19.23 66.00
C GLU A 44 -1.50 -18.65 64.64
N SER A 45 -0.99 -17.41 64.67
CA SER A 45 -0.76 -16.52 63.53
C SER A 45 0.49 -16.81 62.68
N PHE A 46 1.20 -17.92 62.90
CA PHE A 46 2.44 -18.24 62.17
C PHE A 46 2.24 -19.23 61.02
N GLN A 47 1.34 -20.21 61.15
CA GLN A 47 1.04 -21.17 60.07
C GLN A 47 -0.02 -20.67 59.09
N THR A 48 -0.94 -19.81 59.55
CA THR A 48 -1.91 -19.11 58.69
C THR A 48 -1.23 -18.02 57.87
N SER A 49 -0.23 -17.30 58.42
CA SER A 49 0.50 -16.27 57.69
C SER A 49 1.34 -16.80 56.54
N GLU A 50 2.01 -17.96 56.68
CA GLU A 50 2.79 -18.55 55.57
C GLU A 50 1.90 -18.95 54.39
N LYS A 51 0.72 -19.55 54.66
CA LYS A 51 -0.22 -19.93 53.61
C LYS A 51 -0.89 -18.73 52.96
N GLU A 52 -1.17 -17.67 53.73
CA GLU A 52 -1.71 -16.41 53.22
C GLU A 52 -0.69 -15.64 52.38
N ASP A 53 0.60 -15.65 52.77
CA ASP A 53 1.70 -15.09 51.98
C ASP A 53 1.90 -15.86 50.67
N GLU A 54 1.86 -17.19 50.68
CA GLU A 54 1.95 -18.03 49.47
C GLU A 54 0.78 -17.77 48.52
N MET A 55 -0.45 -17.67 49.03
CA MET A 55 -1.64 -17.37 48.23
C MET A 55 -1.59 -15.96 47.62
N SER A 56 -1.05 -14.99 48.36
CA SER A 56 -0.84 -13.61 47.87
C SER A 56 0.22 -13.56 46.77
N GLN A 57 1.33 -14.29 46.95
CA GLN A 57 2.36 -14.42 45.91
C GLN A 57 1.83 -15.12 44.66
N LEU A 58 0.99 -16.15 44.80
CA LEU A 58 0.38 -16.85 43.69
C LEU A 58 -0.55 -15.93 42.89
N PHE A 59 -1.35 -15.11 43.58
CA PHE A 59 -2.23 -14.13 42.95
C PHE A 59 -1.44 -13.04 42.19
N ILE A 60 -0.37 -12.52 42.80
CA ILE A 60 0.52 -11.54 42.14
C ILE A 60 1.19 -12.16 40.91
N SER A 61 1.67 -13.40 41.02
CA SER A 61 2.29 -14.13 39.91
C SER A 61 1.31 -14.31 38.74
N ASP A 62 0.08 -14.75 39.01
CA ASP A 62 -0.97 -14.90 37.99
C ASP A 62 -1.30 -13.56 37.32
N MET A 63 -1.42 -12.48 38.10
CA MET A 63 -1.63 -11.14 37.55
C MET A 63 -0.48 -10.68 36.65
N ILE A 64 0.77 -10.90 37.04
CA ILE A 64 1.95 -10.57 36.21
C ILE A 64 1.91 -11.38 34.91
N GLN A 65 1.69 -12.68 34.98
CA GLN A 65 1.63 -13.55 33.80
C GLN A 65 0.54 -13.10 32.83
N LYS A 66 -0.68 -12.82 33.32
CA LYS A 66 -1.78 -12.32 32.50
C LYS A 66 -1.47 -10.97 31.86
N SER A 67 -0.90 -10.04 32.63
CA SER A 67 -0.52 -8.71 32.14
C SER A 67 0.55 -8.79 31.06
N MET A 68 1.55 -9.65 31.24
CA MET A 68 2.61 -9.89 30.26
C MET A 68 2.09 -10.58 29.00
N ALA A 69 1.19 -11.54 29.15
CA ALA A 69 0.55 -12.21 28.03
C ALA A 69 -0.28 -11.22 27.20
N GLN A 70 -1.12 -10.40 27.83
CA GLN A 70 -1.91 -9.37 27.17
C GLN A 70 -1.03 -8.33 26.48
N GLY A 71 -0.01 -7.80 27.18
CA GLY A 71 0.92 -6.83 26.58
C GLY A 71 1.68 -7.39 25.38
N ARG A 72 2.04 -8.69 25.42
CA ARG A 72 2.67 -9.36 24.28
C ARG A 72 1.70 -9.52 23.11
N GLU A 73 0.49 -9.97 23.38
CA GLU A 73 -0.55 -10.17 22.36
C GLU A 73 -0.91 -8.85 21.68
N GLU A 74 -1.19 -7.80 22.45
CA GLU A 74 -1.46 -6.46 21.93
C GLU A 74 -0.28 -5.91 21.13
N GLY A 75 0.94 -6.09 21.62
CA GLY A 75 2.16 -5.64 20.93
C GLY A 75 2.35 -6.34 19.58
N ILE A 76 2.13 -7.66 19.52
CA ILE A 76 2.21 -8.43 18.28
C ILE A 76 1.11 -7.99 17.31
N MET A 77 -0.13 -7.86 17.79
CA MET A 77 -1.27 -7.48 16.95
C MET A 77 -1.06 -6.09 16.34
N GLN A 78 -0.69 -5.10 17.14
CA GLN A 78 -0.42 -3.74 16.67
C GLN A 78 0.78 -3.67 15.72
N GLY A 79 1.84 -4.43 16.02
CA GLY A 79 3.02 -4.51 15.17
C GLY A 79 2.71 -5.12 13.81
N MET A 80 1.94 -6.20 13.79
CA MET A 80 1.51 -6.89 12.57
C MET A 80 0.55 -6.03 11.74
N GLU A 81 -0.47 -5.44 12.37
CA GLU A 81 -1.42 -4.57 11.68
C GLU A 81 -0.72 -3.38 11.03
N LYS A 82 0.14 -2.66 11.77
CA LYS A 82 0.91 -1.53 11.22
C LYS A 82 1.87 -1.98 10.13
N GLY A 83 2.56 -3.10 10.31
CA GLY A 83 3.50 -3.63 9.34
C GLY A 83 2.83 -4.01 8.02
N ILE A 84 1.69 -4.71 8.09
CA ILE A 84 0.90 -5.10 6.91
C ILE A 84 0.34 -3.87 6.22
N MET A 85 -0.28 -2.96 6.96
CA MET A 85 -0.89 -1.74 6.39
C MET A 85 0.16 -0.90 5.64
N GLN A 86 1.29 -0.60 6.29
CA GLN A 86 2.34 0.21 5.68
C GLN A 86 3.04 -0.51 4.52
N GLY A 87 3.27 -1.82 4.65
CA GLY A 87 3.89 -2.62 3.59
C GLY A 87 3.00 -2.71 2.35
N MET A 88 1.71 -2.96 2.54
CA MET A 88 0.73 -3.06 1.47
C MET A 88 0.49 -1.71 0.78
N GLU A 89 0.29 -0.64 1.55
CA GLU A 89 0.10 0.72 1.02
C GLU A 89 1.30 1.15 0.15
N LYS A 90 2.53 1.01 0.68
CA LYS A 90 3.74 1.37 -0.07
C LYS A 90 3.94 0.48 -1.29
N GLY A 91 3.72 -0.84 -1.15
CA GLY A 91 3.89 -1.80 -2.23
C GLY A 91 2.92 -1.55 -3.39
N ILE A 92 1.64 -1.33 -3.09
CA ILE A 92 0.60 -1.05 -4.08
C ILE A 92 0.87 0.30 -4.75
N MET A 93 1.12 1.36 -3.98
CA MET A 93 1.36 2.70 -4.52
C MET A 93 2.55 2.71 -5.48
N GLN A 94 3.70 2.17 -5.05
CA GLN A 94 4.91 2.13 -5.88
C GLN A 94 4.76 1.21 -7.09
N GLY A 95 4.11 0.05 -6.92
CA GLY A 95 3.88 -0.89 -8.02
C GLY A 95 2.96 -0.31 -9.08
N MET A 96 1.86 0.33 -8.66
CA MET A 96 0.88 0.95 -9.56
C MET A 96 1.47 2.17 -10.29
N GLU A 97 2.16 3.06 -9.57
CA GLU A 97 2.79 4.23 -10.16
C GLU A 97 3.82 3.84 -11.24
N LYS A 98 4.72 2.90 -10.91
CA LYS A 98 5.72 2.40 -11.87
C LYS A 98 5.06 1.70 -13.06
N GLY A 99 4.07 0.84 -12.79
CA GLY A 99 3.38 0.09 -13.84
C GLY A 99 2.65 1.00 -14.83
N ILE A 100 1.93 2.01 -14.32
CA ILE A 100 1.23 2.99 -15.17
C ILE A 100 2.23 3.81 -15.97
N MET A 101 3.27 4.34 -15.33
CA MET A 101 4.27 5.18 -16.00
C MET A 101 4.96 4.42 -17.14
N GLN A 102 5.44 3.20 -16.87
CA GLN A 102 6.10 2.36 -17.87
C GLN A 102 5.15 1.94 -18.99
N GLY A 103 3.91 1.57 -18.65
CA GLY A 103 2.90 1.19 -19.63
C GLY A 103 2.53 2.34 -20.57
N MET A 104 2.32 3.54 -20.03
CA MET A 104 1.99 4.73 -20.82
C MET A 104 3.17 5.17 -21.69
N GLU A 105 4.39 5.16 -21.16
CA GLU A 105 5.59 5.53 -21.93
C GLU A 105 5.81 4.58 -23.10
N LYS A 106 5.76 3.27 -22.84
CA LYS A 106 5.94 2.24 -23.87
C LYS A 106 4.83 2.31 -24.92
N GLY A 107 3.57 2.41 -24.49
CA GLY A 107 2.43 2.52 -25.41
C GLY A 107 2.50 3.76 -26.30
N ARG A 108 2.90 4.91 -25.73
CA ARG A 108 3.06 6.15 -26.50
C ARG A 108 4.21 6.07 -27.50
N MET A 109 5.33 5.45 -27.11
CA MET A 109 6.49 5.29 -27.99
C MET A 109 6.13 4.40 -29.18
N GLN A 110 5.57 3.22 -28.89
CA GLN A 110 5.18 2.24 -29.90
C GLN A 110 4.13 2.82 -30.86
N GLY A 111 3.03 3.39 -30.34
CA GLY A 111 1.98 3.95 -31.21
C GLY A 111 2.46 5.13 -32.06
N ARG A 112 3.46 5.91 -31.59
CA ARG A 112 4.06 6.99 -32.38
C ARG A 112 4.97 6.47 -33.48
N GLU A 113 5.70 5.39 -33.22
CA GLU A 113 6.60 4.76 -34.19
C GLU A 113 5.77 4.11 -35.30
N GLU A 114 4.82 3.25 -34.94
CA GLU A 114 3.89 2.58 -35.86
C GLU A 114 3.13 3.60 -36.72
N GLY A 115 2.46 4.58 -36.10
CA GLY A 115 1.69 5.57 -36.85
C GLY A 115 2.55 6.49 -37.74
N ARG A 116 3.85 6.67 -37.43
CA ARG A 116 4.77 7.42 -38.28
C ARG A 116 5.24 6.60 -39.47
N GLU A 117 5.46 5.30 -39.27
CA GLU A 117 5.86 4.38 -40.33
C GLU A 117 4.72 4.20 -41.34
N GLU A 118 3.53 3.83 -40.86
CA GLU A 118 2.32 3.65 -41.66
C GLU A 118 1.99 4.93 -42.45
N GLY A 119 1.88 6.08 -41.75
CA GLY A 119 1.55 7.34 -42.43
C GLY A 119 2.62 7.80 -43.43
N ARG A 120 3.88 7.37 -43.29
CA ARG A 120 4.95 7.68 -44.25
C ARG A 120 4.89 6.75 -45.46
N GLU A 121 4.50 5.50 -45.28
CA GLU A 121 4.30 4.54 -46.37
C GLU A 121 3.09 4.94 -47.21
N GLU A 122 1.92 5.11 -46.57
CA GLU A 122 0.68 5.55 -47.22
C GLU A 122 0.89 6.86 -47.97
N GLY A 123 1.46 7.88 -47.31
CA GLY A 123 1.69 9.19 -47.94
C GLY A 123 2.67 9.15 -49.13
N ARG A 124 3.60 8.18 -49.16
CA ARG A 124 4.50 7.98 -50.31
C ARG A 124 3.80 7.29 -51.46
N GLU A 125 2.96 6.29 -51.18
CA GLU A 125 2.20 5.57 -52.19
C GLU A 125 1.17 6.50 -52.83
N GLU A 126 0.35 7.17 -52.03
CA GLU A 126 -0.62 8.16 -52.51
C GLU A 126 0.06 9.29 -53.30
N GLY A 127 1.16 9.84 -52.78
CA GLY A 127 1.91 10.88 -53.46
C GLY A 127 2.49 10.43 -54.80
N ARG A 128 2.93 9.17 -54.89
CA ARG A 128 3.43 8.58 -56.14
C ARG A 128 2.29 8.39 -57.14
N GLU A 129 1.15 7.84 -56.72
CA GLU A 129 -0.01 7.66 -57.59
C GLU A 129 -0.53 8.99 -58.11
N GLN A 130 -0.74 9.97 -57.23
CA GLN A 130 -1.17 11.32 -57.60
C GLN A 130 -0.17 11.97 -58.56
N GLY A 131 1.13 11.81 -58.32
CA GLY A 131 2.19 12.31 -59.21
C GLY A 131 2.13 11.69 -60.61
N ILE A 132 1.90 10.37 -60.69
CA ILE A 132 1.72 9.64 -61.96
C ILE A 132 0.49 10.17 -62.72
N HIS A 133 -0.66 10.30 -62.02
CA HIS A 133 -1.90 10.79 -62.62
C HIS A 133 -1.78 12.24 -63.10
N GLN A 134 -1.18 13.11 -62.28
CA GLN A 134 -0.97 14.52 -62.65
C GLN A 134 -0.01 14.66 -63.83
N THR A 135 1.05 13.85 -63.87
CA THR A 135 1.98 13.81 -65.00
C THR A 135 1.27 13.36 -66.27
N ALA A 136 0.53 12.25 -66.22
CA ALA A 136 -0.22 11.73 -67.36
C ALA A 136 -1.24 12.76 -67.90
N LYS A 137 -1.96 13.43 -67.01
CA LYS A 137 -2.88 14.52 -67.37
C LYS A 137 -2.16 15.65 -68.11
N ASN A 138 -1.06 16.15 -67.55
CA ASN A 138 -0.27 17.22 -68.18
C ASN A 138 0.27 16.81 -69.57
N LEU A 139 0.74 15.57 -69.72
CA LEU A 139 1.24 15.08 -71.02
C LEU A 139 0.12 14.97 -72.05
N ARG A 140 -1.08 14.52 -71.64
CA ARG A 140 -2.25 14.47 -72.52
C ARG A 140 -2.67 15.87 -72.97
N ASP A 141 -2.72 16.81 -72.04
CA ASP A 141 -3.15 18.18 -72.30
C ASP A 141 -2.16 18.93 -73.23
N THR A 142 -0.89 18.50 -73.29
CA THR A 142 0.11 19.00 -74.26
C THR A 142 0.08 18.29 -75.61
N GLY A 143 -0.83 17.33 -75.81
CA GLY A 143 -1.03 16.63 -77.08
C GLY A 143 -0.09 15.46 -77.33
N ILE A 144 0.60 14.95 -76.30
CA ILE A 144 1.37 13.70 -76.41
C ILE A 144 0.38 12.53 -76.63
N SER A 145 0.76 11.59 -77.51
CA SER A 145 -0.09 10.45 -77.82
C SER A 145 -0.29 9.52 -76.62
N MET A 146 -1.48 8.91 -76.55
CA MET A 146 -1.83 7.98 -75.47
C MET A 146 -0.86 6.80 -75.33
N ASP A 147 -0.30 6.30 -76.44
CA ASP A 147 0.71 5.23 -76.43
C ASP A 147 2.00 5.65 -75.69
N ILE A 148 2.48 6.88 -75.91
CA ILE A 148 3.67 7.39 -75.23
C ILE A 148 3.38 7.63 -73.75
N ILE A 149 2.21 8.18 -73.41
CA ILE A 149 1.83 8.42 -72.02
C ILE A 149 1.72 7.09 -71.26
N SER A 150 1.06 6.10 -71.86
CA SER A 150 0.91 4.76 -71.28
C SER A 150 2.26 4.11 -71.02
N LYS A 151 3.16 4.09 -72.01
CA LYS A 151 4.52 3.56 -71.84
C LYS A 151 5.35 4.30 -70.78
N SER A 152 5.12 5.60 -70.61
CA SER A 152 5.91 6.46 -69.71
C SER A 152 5.42 6.45 -68.27
N THR A 153 4.11 6.26 -68.07
CA THR A 153 3.45 6.37 -66.75
C THR A 153 2.98 5.03 -66.19
N GLY A 154 2.88 4.01 -67.04
CA GLY A 154 2.35 2.70 -66.68
C GLY A 154 0.82 2.63 -66.64
N LEU A 155 0.11 3.74 -66.89
CA LEU A 155 -1.35 3.77 -66.95
C LEU A 155 -1.87 3.14 -68.23
N THR A 156 -3.02 2.48 -68.13
CA THR A 156 -3.80 1.95 -69.26
C THR A 156 -4.42 3.08 -70.08
N ALA A 157 -4.78 2.79 -71.33
CA ALA A 157 -5.48 3.75 -72.18
C ALA A 157 -6.81 4.20 -71.55
N GLU A 158 -7.53 3.28 -70.90
CA GLU A 158 -8.79 3.56 -70.20
C GLU A 158 -8.60 4.45 -68.97
N GLU A 159 -7.50 4.33 -68.23
CA GLU A 159 -7.18 5.23 -67.12
C GLU A 159 -6.84 6.62 -67.64
N ILE A 160 -5.98 6.71 -68.66
CA ILE A 160 -5.59 8.00 -69.28
C ILE A 160 -6.79 8.72 -69.88
N GLN A 161 -7.75 7.99 -70.43
CA GLN A 161 -8.98 8.55 -70.99
C GLN A 161 -9.95 9.05 -69.92
N ARG A 162 -9.84 8.56 -68.68
CA ARG A 162 -10.64 8.98 -67.52
C ARG A 162 -10.06 10.17 -66.74
N LEU A 163 -8.80 10.54 -66.96
CA LEU A 163 -8.13 11.71 -66.35
C LEU A 163 -8.68 13.06 -66.81
#